data_AF-A0A382W6D6-F1
#
_entry.id   AF-A0A382W6D6-F1
#
_cell.length_a   1.000
_cell.length_b   1.000
_cell.length_c   1.000
_cell.angle_alpha   90.00
_cell.angle_beta   90.00
_cell.angle_gamma   90.00
#
_symmetry.space_group_name_H-M   'P 1'
#
loop_
_entity.id
_entity.type
_entity.pdbx_description
1 polymer ?
#
loop_
_entity_poly.entity_id
_entity_poly.type
_entity_poly.pdbx_seq_one_letter_code
_entity_poly.pdbx_strand_id
1 'polypeptide(L)'
;MKKNIGIREEPFIGAFSSFSEKHTELIRSIISHLRKPASAAVVTSENYALQEHYVREIVSNVFMEKETGEVKRAPLNRDSIIKKVNVRLREIEQIDLKAKVQGFTQELWIFELTNSELVSPLALVHRILSQFKQAGISVLILTTGMAWRSEEMKKWLRVTKTPLWSFDMPDVDQCA
;
A
#
# COMPACT_ATOMS: atom_id res chain seq x y z
N MET A 1 -8.73 7.31 -36.44
CA MET A 1 -8.92 6.51 -35.21
C MET A 1 -7.65 6.64 -34.35
N LYS A 2 -7.76 7.20 -33.14
CA LYS A 2 -6.64 7.27 -32.20
C LYS A 2 -6.42 5.87 -31.62
N LYS A 3 -5.25 5.28 -31.82
CA LYS A 3 -4.86 4.01 -31.18
C LYS A 3 -4.76 4.26 -29.66
N ASN A 4 -5.61 3.59 -28.89
CA ASN A 4 -5.40 3.44 -27.45
C ASN A 4 -4.11 2.63 -27.27
N ILE A 5 -3.02 3.30 -26.92
CA ILE A 5 -1.83 2.64 -26.41
C ILE A 5 -2.23 2.19 -25.01
N GLY A 6 -2.70 0.94 -24.90
CA GLY A 6 -2.94 0.31 -23.61
C GLY A 6 -1.66 0.43 -22.78
N ILE A 7 -1.79 0.95 -21.56
CA ILE A 7 -0.70 1.02 -20.59
C ILE A 7 -0.16 -0.40 -20.49
N ARG A 8 1.05 -0.64 -21.02
CA ARG A 8 1.70 -1.93 -20.97
C ARG A 8 1.97 -2.20 -19.50
N GLU A 9 1.26 -3.16 -18.91
CA GLU A 9 1.57 -3.61 -17.55
C GLU A 9 2.98 -4.21 -17.60
N GLU A 10 3.92 -3.53 -16.94
CA GLU A 10 5.28 -4.04 -16.86
C GLU A 10 5.29 -5.34 -16.07
N PRO A 11 5.98 -6.39 -16.56
CA PRO A 11 6.04 -7.66 -15.87
C PRO A 11 6.64 -7.47 -14.48
N PHE A 12 6.04 -8.09 -13.48
CA PHE A 12 6.57 -8.11 -12.13
C PHE A 12 7.88 -8.91 -12.10
N ILE A 13 9.02 -8.26 -11.82
CA ILE A 13 10.37 -8.86 -11.81
C ILE A 13 10.83 -9.24 -10.38
N GLY A 14 9.91 -9.40 -9.43
CA GLY A 14 10.25 -9.83 -8.07
C GLY A 14 10.17 -11.34 -7.89
N ALA A 15 11.01 -11.89 -7.03
CA ALA A 15 10.79 -13.19 -6.42
C ALA A 15 10.32 -12.96 -4.99
N PHE A 16 9.18 -13.54 -4.62
CA PHE A 16 8.70 -13.54 -3.23
C PHE A 16 8.29 -14.95 -2.82
N SER A 17 8.40 -15.21 -1.52
CA SER A 17 8.03 -16.50 -0.94
C SER A 17 6.55 -16.50 -0.54
N SER A 18 5.79 -17.48 -1.03
CA SER A 18 4.40 -17.65 -0.61
C SER A 18 4.01 -19.12 -0.48
N PHE A 19 3.01 -19.37 0.35
CA PHE A 19 2.56 -20.73 0.66
C PHE A 19 1.58 -21.28 -0.38
N SER A 20 1.05 -20.50 -1.33
CA SER A 20 0.15 -21.03 -2.36
C SER A 20 0.09 -20.15 -3.60
N GLU A 21 -0.42 -20.69 -4.72
CA GLU A 21 -0.65 -19.91 -5.94
C GLU A 21 -1.65 -18.77 -5.70
N LYS A 22 -2.72 -19.02 -4.94
CA LYS A 22 -3.67 -17.98 -4.50
C LYS A 22 -2.93 -16.86 -3.75
N HIS A 23 -2.06 -17.21 -2.80
CA HIS A 23 -1.27 -16.21 -2.07
C HIS A 23 -0.32 -15.45 -2.98
N THR A 24 0.29 -16.14 -3.96
CA THR A 24 1.11 -15.50 -4.99
C THR A 24 0.32 -14.44 -5.75
N GLU A 25 -0.87 -14.77 -6.24
CA GLU A 25 -1.72 -13.83 -6.99
C GLU A 25 -2.14 -12.62 -6.15
N LEU A 26 -2.49 -12.82 -4.88
CA LEU A 26 -2.82 -11.74 -3.96
C LEU A 26 -1.62 -10.79 -3.79
N ILE A 27 -0.42 -11.32 -3.54
CA ILE A 27 0.80 -10.52 -3.38
C ILE A 27 1.10 -9.73 -4.66
N ARG A 28 1.02 -10.37 -5.85
CA ARG A 28 1.21 -9.66 -7.14
C ARG A 28 0.21 -8.52 -7.30
N SER A 29 -1.06 -8.77 -6.98
CA SER A 29 -2.13 -7.77 -7.10
C SER A 29 -1.90 -6.59 -6.17
N ILE A 30 -1.51 -6.85 -4.92
CA ILE A 30 -1.20 -5.81 -3.94
C ILE A 30 -0.01 -4.97 -4.40
N ILE A 31 1.07 -5.61 -4.85
CA ILE A 31 2.27 -4.90 -5.31
C ILE A 31 1.98 -4.05 -6.54
N SER A 32 1.31 -4.63 -7.56
CA SER A 32 0.93 -3.90 -8.77
C SER A 32 0.05 -2.69 -8.46
N HIS A 33 -0.90 -2.84 -7.53
CA HIS A 33 -1.73 -1.74 -7.06
C HIS A 33 -0.91 -0.65 -6.35
N LEU A 34 -0.04 -1.04 -5.42
CA LEU A 34 0.78 -0.11 -4.62
C LEU A 34 1.90 0.59 -5.41
N ARG A 35 2.26 0.12 -6.61
CA ARG A 35 3.21 0.80 -7.51
C ARG A 35 2.67 2.10 -8.09
N LYS A 36 1.35 2.28 -8.09
CA LYS A 36 0.70 3.49 -8.57
C LYS A 36 0.61 4.50 -7.42
N PRO A 37 1.11 5.74 -7.55
CA PRO A 37 1.00 6.76 -6.51
C PRO A 37 -0.44 7.02 -6.08
N ALA A 38 -0.63 7.38 -4.82
CA ALA A 38 -1.94 7.55 -4.18
C ALA A 38 -2.81 6.29 -4.17
N SER A 39 -2.18 5.10 -4.26
CA SER A 39 -2.86 3.85 -3.98
C SER A 39 -2.92 3.59 -2.48
N ALA A 40 -4.05 3.08 -2.02
CA ALA A 40 -4.22 2.51 -0.68
C ALA A 40 -4.55 1.02 -0.81
N ALA A 41 -3.91 0.19 0.00
CA ALA A 41 -4.19 -1.24 0.11
C ALA A 41 -4.43 -1.61 1.56
N VAL A 42 -5.51 -2.34 1.85
CA VAL A 42 -5.70 -2.95 3.17
C VAL A 42 -5.31 -4.42 3.10
N VAL A 43 -4.45 -4.85 4.01
CA VAL A 43 -4.01 -6.25 4.15
C VAL A 43 -4.35 -6.75 5.54
N THR A 44 -4.95 -7.93 5.59
CA THR A 44 -5.33 -8.61 6.83
C THR A 44 -5.10 -10.11 6.76
N SER A 45 -5.02 -10.74 7.92
CA SER A 45 -4.98 -12.18 8.13
C SER A 45 -5.49 -12.46 9.54
N GLU A 46 -6.10 -13.62 9.75
CA GLU A 46 -6.38 -14.11 11.11
C GLU A 46 -5.10 -14.56 11.84
N ASN A 47 -4.05 -14.89 11.09
CA ASN A 47 -2.73 -15.25 11.61
C ASN A 47 -1.75 -14.07 11.44
N TYR A 48 -1.27 -13.55 12.57
CA TYR A 48 -0.33 -12.42 12.60
C TYR A 48 1.02 -12.74 11.95
N ALA A 49 1.59 -13.92 12.19
CA ALA A 49 2.87 -14.32 11.60
C ALA A 49 2.78 -14.42 10.07
N LEU A 50 1.66 -14.94 9.55
CA LEU A 50 1.39 -14.96 8.12
C LEU A 50 1.28 -13.55 7.53
N GLN A 51 0.61 -12.64 8.24
CA GLN A 51 0.51 -11.23 7.83
C GLN A 51 1.89 -10.59 7.78
N GLU A 52 2.71 -10.74 8.82
CA GLU A 52 4.06 -10.19 8.86
C GLU A 52 4.95 -10.72 7.73
N HIS A 53 4.88 -12.04 7.48
CA HIS A 53 5.58 -12.66 6.36
C HIS A 53 5.21 -11.99 5.04
N TYR A 54 3.92 -11.90 4.72
CA TYR A 54 3.48 -11.30 3.46
C TYR A 54 3.70 -9.79 3.36
N VAL A 55 3.62 -9.06 4.47
CA VAL A 55 3.99 -7.64 4.50
C VAL A 55 5.45 -7.45 4.14
N ARG A 56 6.34 -8.32 4.65
CA ARG A 56 7.77 -8.29 4.29
C ARG A 56 7.97 -8.54 2.79
N GLU A 57 7.27 -9.52 2.23
CA GLU A 57 7.33 -9.83 0.80
C GLU A 57 6.81 -8.66 -0.06
N ILE A 58 5.70 -8.04 0.32
CA ILE A 58 5.14 -6.86 -0.36
C ILE A 58 6.14 -5.70 -0.31
N VAL A 59 6.62 -5.34 0.89
CA VAL A 59 7.56 -4.23 1.10
C VAL A 59 8.86 -4.43 0.31
N SER A 60 9.37 -5.66 0.26
CA SER A 60 10.61 -5.98 -0.46
C SER A 60 10.50 -5.89 -1.97
N ASN A 61 9.27 -5.87 -2.52
CA ASN A 61 9.01 -5.96 -3.95
C ASN A 61 8.12 -4.84 -4.52
N VAL A 62 7.62 -3.94 -3.66
CA VAL A 62 6.72 -2.85 -4.08
C VAL A 62 7.41 -1.88 -5.03
N PHE A 63 8.68 -1.56 -4.78
CA PHE A 63 9.44 -0.65 -5.63
C PHE A 63 10.02 -1.38 -6.84
N MET A 64 10.03 -0.71 -7.99
CA MET A 64 10.60 -1.26 -9.23
C MET A 64 12.12 -1.34 -9.16
N GLU A 65 12.75 -0.32 -8.59
CA GLU A 65 14.16 -0.29 -8.24
C GLU A 65 14.26 -0.23 -6.71
N LYS A 66 14.89 -1.25 -6.09
CA LYS A 66 14.97 -1.34 -4.62
C LYS A 66 15.68 -0.14 -3.98
N GLU A 67 16.55 0.52 -4.75
CA GLU A 67 17.38 1.63 -4.30
C GLU A 67 16.66 2.99 -4.35
N THR A 68 15.46 3.07 -4.96
CA THR A 68 14.76 4.34 -5.19
C THR A 68 13.56 4.57 -4.29
N GLY A 69 13.18 3.58 -3.47
CA GLY A 69 11.95 3.61 -2.69
C GLY A 69 12.20 3.59 -1.18
N GLU A 70 11.41 4.36 -0.43
CA GLU A 70 11.48 4.40 1.03
C GLU A 70 10.22 3.81 1.67
N VAL A 71 10.40 2.95 2.66
CA VAL A 71 9.29 2.45 3.51
C VAL A 71 9.32 3.16 4.85
N LYS A 72 8.18 3.76 5.22
CA LYS A 72 8.04 4.53 6.46
C LYS A 72 6.85 4.05 7.28
N ARG A 73 6.99 4.05 8.60
CA ARG A 73 5.84 3.99 9.50
C ARG A 73 5.05 5.30 9.39
N ALA A 74 3.76 5.19 9.14
CA ALA A 74 2.91 6.34 8.98
C ALA A 74 2.63 7.02 10.32
N PRO A 75 2.62 8.36 10.38
CA PRO A 75 2.17 9.07 11.57
C PRO A 75 0.66 8.87 11.79
N LEU A 76 0.25 8.67 13.05
CA LEU A 76 -1.16 8.44 13.40
C LEU A 76 -1.94 9.75 13.68
N ASN A 77 -1.26 10.87 13.92
CA ASN A 77 -1.92 12.16 14.12
C ASN A 77 -1.95 13.01 12.84
N ARG A 78 -3.03 13.79 12.71
CA ARG A 78 -3.31 14.63 11.54
C ARG A 78 -2.20 15.62 11.22
N ASP A 79 -1.72 16.36 12.20
CA ASP A 79 -0.76 17.45 11.96
C ASP A 79 0.59 16.91 11.50
N SER A 80 0.97 15.73 12.00
CA SER A 80 2.19 15.04 11.58
C SER A 80 2.05 14.46 10.18
N ILE A 81 0.88 13.93 9.80
CA ILE A 81 0.60 13.52 8.41
C ILE A 81 0.80 14.72 7.48
N ILE A 82 0.13 15.84 7.75
CA ILE A 82 0.19 17.04 6.90
C ILE A 82 1.62 17.59 6.83
N LYS A 83 2.31 17.69 7.97
CA LYS A 83 3.69 18.18 8.03
C LYS A 83 4.64 17.33 7.18
N LYS A 84 4.56 15.99 7.29
CA LYS A 84 5.42 15.08 6.52
C LYS A 84 5.11 15.15 5.02
N VAL A 85 3.84 15.22 4.63
CA VAL A 85 3.45 15.38 3.22
C VAL A 85 4.00 16.69 2.65
N ASN A 86 3.87 17.81 3.37
CA ASN A 86 4.39 19.11 2.92
C ASN A 86 5.93 19.15 2.84
N VAL A 87 6.63 18.41 3.68
CA VAL A 87 8.09 18.23 3.55
C VAL A 87 8.39 17.47 2.27
N ARG A 88 7.71 16.33 2.04
CA ARG A 88 7.93 15.49 0.86
C ARG A 88 7.61 16.20 -0.46
N LEU A 89 6.53 16.98 -0.51
CA LEU A 89 6.19 17.77 -1.69
C LEU A 89 7.30 18.75 -2.06
N ARG A 90 7.92 19.42 -1.08
CA ARG A 90 9.05 20.34 -1.32
C ARG A 90 10.31 19.61 -1.78
N GLU A 91 10.58 18.41 -1.25
CA GLU A 91 11.68 17.57 -1.74
C GLU A 91 11.46 17.17 -3.21
N ILE A 92 10.23 16.79 -3.57
CA ILE A 92 9.89 16.43 -4.94
C ILE A 92 9.95 17.61 -5.89
N GLU A 93 9.49 18.80 -5.50
CA GLU A 93 9.68 20.02 -6.31
C GLU A 93 11.16 20.26 -6.64
N GLN A 94 12.08 19.99 -5.69
CA GLN A 94 13.52 20.10 -5.92
C GLN A 94 14.09 18.98 -6.82
N ILE A 95 13.50 17.78 -6.78
CA ILE A 95 13.89 16.63 -7.61
C ILE A 95 13.32 16.74 -9.02
N ASP A 96 12.08 17.20 -9.18
CA ASP A 96 11.38 17.35 -10.47
C ASP A 96 12.06 18.42 -11.34
N LEU A 97 12.60 19.48 -10.72
CA LEU A 97 13.52 20.43 -11.37
C LEU A 97 14.78 19.76 -11.98
N LYS A 98 15.11 18.53 -11.55
CA LYS A 98 16.27 17.74 -12.00
C LYS A 98 15.91 16.54 -12.87
N ALA A 99 14.64 16.39 -13.27
CA ALA A 99 14.13 15.40 -14.20
C ALA A 99 14.42 13.93 -13.80
N LYS A 100 13.53 13.30 -13.01
CA LYS A 100 13.30 11.84 -13.04
C LYS A 100 12.14 11.41 -12.12
N VAL A 101 11.33 10.46 -12.64
CA VAL A 101 10.31 9.64 -11.96
C VAL A 101 8.93 10.28 -11.71
N GLN A 102 8.24 10.67 -12.78
CA GLN A 102 6.77 10.82 -12.73
C GLN A 102 6.10 9.48 -13.08
N GLY A 103 5.27 8.94 -12.18
CA GLY A 103 4.35 7.83 -12.48
C GLY A 103 4.36 6.63 -11.53
N PHE A 104 5.34 6.54 -10.63
CA PHE A 104 5.50 5.39 -9.72
C PHE A 104 5.62 5.81 -8.27
N THR A 105 5.21 4.92 -7.35
CA THR A 105 5.36 5.09 -5.90
C THR A 105 6.84 5.17 -5.53
N GLN A 106 7.21 6.21 -4.79
CA GLN A 106 8.56 6.45 -4.25
C GLN A 106 8.59 6.27 -2.73
N GLU A 107 7.46 6.48 -2.04
CA GLU A 107 7.34 6.18 -0.61
C GLU A 107 6.14 5.26 -0.34
N LEU A 108 6.36 4.20 0.43
CA LEU A 108 5.29 3.38 0.98
C LEU A 108 5.13 3.69 2.47
N TRP A 109 3.96 4.18 2.85
CA TRP A 109 3.61 4.44 4.24
C TRP A 109 2.79 3.29 4.82
N ILE A 110 3.25 2.75 5.95
CA ILE A 110 2.57 1.64 6.64
C ILE A 110 1.77 2.18 7.83
N PHE A 111 0.45 2.04 7.78
CA PHE A 111 -0.45 2.26 8.92
C PHE A 111 -0.77 0.92 9.57
N GLU A 112 -0.48 0.79 10.86
CA GLU A 112 -0.92 -0.36 11.66
C GLU A 112 -2.15 0.03 12.47
N LEU A 113 -3.27 -0.61 12.17
CA LEU A 113 -4.54 -0.42 12.85
C LEU A 113 -4.78 -1.58 13.80
N THR A 114 -4.33 -1.39 15.04
CA THR A 114 -4.49 -2.37 16.12
C THR A 114 -5.86 -2.29 16.80
N ASN A 115 -6.62 -1.20 16.59
CA ASN A 115 -7.99 -1.03 17.07
C ASN A 115 -8.83 -0.16 16.10
N SER A 116 -10.14 -0.08 16.33
CA SER A 116 -11.09 0.65 15.47
C SER A 116 -10.97 2.18 15.55
N GLU A 117 -10.44 2.73 16.64
CA GLU A 117 -10.28 4.18 16.82
C GLU A 117 -9.28 4.78 15.82
N LEU A 118 -8.32 3.96 15.38
CA LEU A 118 -7.30 4.31 14.39
C LEU A 118 -7.84 4.38 12.95
N VAL A 119 -9.13 4.06 12.71
CA VAL A 119 -9.77 4.25 11.40
C VAL A 119 -10.01 5.74 11.11
N SER A 120 -10.22 6.59 12.13
CA SER A 120 -10.49 8.02 11.95
C SER A 120 -9.35 8.78 11.24
N PRO A 121 -8.05 8.57 11.58
CA PRO A 121 -6.91 9.06 10.82
C PRO A 121 -6.91 8.68 9.32
N LEU A 122 -7.46 7.52 8.93
CA LEU A 122 -7.52 7.12 7.52
C LEU A 122 -8.46 7.99 6.68
N ALA A 123 -9.46 8.62 7.30
CA ALA A 123 -10.33 9.57 6.60
C ALA A 123 -9.58 10.84 6.18
N LEU A 124 -8.48 11.19 6.86
CA LEU A 124 -7.60 12.26 6.42
C LEU A 124 -6.77 11.82 5.22
N VAL A 125 -6.15 10.62 5.30
CA VAL A 125 -5.35 10.05 4.19
C VAL A 125 -6.14 10.04 2.90
N HIS A 126 -7.40 9.61 2.94
CA HIS A 126 -8.28 9.62 1.77
C HIS A 126 -8.52 11.05 1.23
N ARG A 127 -8.71 12.05 2.10
CA ARG A 127 -8.95 13.44 1.71
C ARG A 127 -7.75 14.11 1.04
N ILE A 128 -6.53 13.66 1.34
CA ILE A 128 -5.30 14.23 0.80
C ILE A 128 -4.63 13.33 -0.25
N LEU A 129 -5.38 12.39 -0.85
CA LEU A 129 -4.87 11.50 -1.90
C LEU A 129 -4.26 12.25 -3.09
N SER A 130 -4.79 13.42 -3.44
CA SER A 130 -4.20 14.25 -4.50
C SER A 130 -2.79 14.73 -4.16
N GLN A 131 -2.53 15.05 -2.89
CA GLN A 131 -1.20 15.41 -2.39
C GLN A 131 -0.30 14.18 -2.32
N PHE A 132 -0.82 13.01 -1.96
CA PHE A 132 -0.07 11.75 -1.97
C PHE A 132 0.37 11.39 -3.39
N LYS A 133 -0.48 11.65 -4.39
CA LYS A 133 -0.16 11.40 -5.79
C LYS A 133 1.03 12.25 -6.23
N GLN A 134 1.01 13.55 -5.92
CA GLN A 134 2.11 14.47 -6.20
C GLN A 134 3.37 14.10 -5.42
N ALA A 135 3.20 13.64 -4.17
CA ALA A 135 4.28 13.24 -3.29
C ALA A 135 4.86 11.83 -3.61
N GLY A 136 4.31 11.12 -4.60
CA GLY A 136 4.73 9.74 -4.90
C GLY A 136 4.47 8.75 -3.76
N ILE A 137 3.50 9.03 -2.88
CA ILE A 137 3.21 8.23 -1.68
C ILE A 137 2.09 7.24 -1.98
N SER A 138 2.29 5.99 -1.60
CA SER A 138 1.23 4.98 -1.49
C SER A 138 1.15 4.44 -0.07
N VAL A 139 0.03 3.80 0.25
CA VAL A 139 -0.32 3.45 1.63
C VAL A 139 -0.67 1.98 1.75
N LEU A 140 0.02 1.29 2.64
CA LEU A 140 -0.32 -0.06 3.09
C LEU A 140 -0.91 0.01 4.49
N ILE A 141 -2.13 -0.48 4.64
CA ILE A 141 -2.88 -0.47 5.89
C ILE A 141 -2.92 -1.91 6.39
N LEU A 142 -2.29 -2.15 7.54
CA LEU A 142 -2.31 -3.44 8.22
C LEU A 142 -3.41 -3.39 9.27
N THR A 143 -4.31 -4.35 9.22
CA THR A 143 -5.38 -4.46 10.20
C THR A 143 -5.47 -5.90 10.70
N THR A 144 -5.62 -6.05 12.01
CA THR A 144 -5.73 -7.35 12.67
C THR A 144 -7.20 -7.68 12.98
N GLY A 145 -7.48 -8.97 13.26
CA GLY A 145 -8.79 -9.62 13.22
C GLY A 145 -10.03 -8.84 13.69
N MET A 146 -9.93 -7.99 14.72
CA MET A 146 -11.08 -7.23 15.21
C MET A 146 -11.28 -5.88 14.51
N ALA A 147 -10.19 -5.19 14.14
CA ALA A 147 -10.28 -3.84 13.56
C ALA A 147 -10.88 -3.86 12.16
N TRP A 148 -10.59 -4.88 11.34
CA TRP A 148 -11.14 -4.97 9.98
C TRP A 148 -12.63 -5.30 9.93
N ARG A 149 -13.13 -5.99 10.98
CA ARG A 149 -14.53 -6.36 11.14
C ARG A 149 -15.41 -5.22 11.65
N SER A 150 -14.81 -4.13 12.10
CA SER A 150 -15.53 -2.94 12.59
C SER A 150 -16.42 -2.32 11.52
N GLU A 151 -17.56 -1.76 11.92
CA GLU A 151 -18.46 -1.06 11.00
C GLU A 151 -17.81 0.21 10.44
N GLU A 152 -16.93 0.84 11.21
CA GLU A 152 -16.12 1.97 10.80
C GLU A 152 -15.22 1.59 9.62
N MET A 153 -14.49 0.47 9.70
CA MET A 153 -13.63 0.01 8.60
C MET A 153 -14.45 -0.39 7.38
N LYS A 154 -15.55 -1.15 7.56
CA LYS A 154 -16.43 -1.53 6.44
C LYS A 154 -16.98 -0.29 5.73
N LYS A 155 -17.43 0.72 6.48
CA LYS A 155 -17.91 1.99 5.94
C LYS A 155 -16.80 2.72 5.18
N TRP A 156 -15.59 2.78 5.74
CA TRP A 156 -14.45 3.42 5.10
C TRP A 156 -14.06 2.73 3.79
N LEU A 157 -13.97 1.39 3.76
CA LEU A 157 -13.69 0.61 2.55
C LEU A 157 -14.72 0.89 1.45
N ARG A 158 -16.02 0.91 1.80
CA ARG A 158 -17.11 1.22 0.85
C ARG A 158 -17.00 2.63 0.28
N VAL A 159 -16.76 3.64 1.13
CA VAL A 159 -16.68 5.05 0.71
C VAL A 159 -15.45 5.30 -0.15
N THR A 160 -14.31 4.78 0.27
CA THR A 160 -13.02 5.02 -0.40
C THR A 160 -12.78 4.11 -1.60
N LYS A 161 -13.57 3.03 -1.73
CA LYS A 161 -13.35 1.94 -2.69
C LYS A 161 -11.95 1.35 -2.58
N THR A 162 -11.37 1.40 -1.38
CA THR A 162 -10.03 0.84 -1.13
C THR A 162 -10.13 -0.68 -1.13
N PRO A 163 -9.28 -1.39 -1.90
CA PRO A 163 -9.27 -2.84 -1.89
C PRO A 163 -8.77 -3.40 -0.55
N LEU A 164 -9.41 -4.49 -0.12
CA LEU A 164 -9.06 -5.30 1.04
C LEU A 164 -8.61 -6.69 0.54
N TRP A 165 -7.39 -7.07 0.90
CA TRP A 165 -6.87 -8.41 0.68
C TRP A 165 -6.74 -9.13 2.02
N SER A 166 -7.37 -10.30 2.11
CA SER A 166 -7.28 -11.20 3.25
C SER A 166 -6.43 -12.41 2.87
N PHE A 167 -5.46 -12.74 3.71
CA PHE A 167 -4.73 -13.99 3.61
C PHE A 167 -5.34 -15.01 4.57
N ASP A 168 -5.72 -16.16 4.02
CA ASP A 168 -6.20 -17.29 4.80
C ASP A 168 -5.00 -18.14 5.22
N MET A 169 -5.12 -18.89 6.31
CA MET A 169 -4.08 -19.86 6.66
C MET A 169 -3.93 -20.87 5.52
N PRO A 170 -2.69 -21.14 5.04
CA PRO A 170 -2.46 -22.17 4.06
C PRO A 170 -2.81 -23.55 4.66
N ASP A 171 -3.40 -24.41 3.83
CA ASP A 171 -3.64 -25.79 4.22
C ASP A 171 -2.32 -26.57 4.35
N VAL A 172 -2.35 -27.73 4.99
CA VAL A 172 -1.14 -28.57 5.22
C VAL A 172 -0.46 -28.91 3.90
N ASP A 173 -1.23 -29.21 2.86
CA ASP A 173 -0.72 -29.55 1.52
C ASP A 173 -0.09 -28.34 0.80
N GLN A 174 -0.42 -27.12 1.22
CA GLN A 174 0.14 -25.88 0.68
C GLN A 174 1.46 -25.50 1.37
N CYS A 175 1.75 -26.08 2.54
CA CYS A 175 2.99 -25.84 3.28
C CYS A 175 4.11 -26.85 2.97
N ALA A 176 3.85 -27.82 2.08
CA ALA A 176 4.75 -28.94 1.76
C ALA A 176 5.77 -28.63 0.66
#